data_AF-A0A7L2XRJ2-F1
#
_entry.id   AF-A0A7L2XRJ2-F1
#
_cell.length_a   1.000
_cell.length_b   1.000
_cell.length_c   1.000
_cell.angle_alpha   90.00
_cell.angle_beta   90.00
_cell.angle_gamma   90.00
#
_symmetry.space_group_name_H-M   'P 1'
#
loop_
_entity.id
_entity.type
_entity.pdbx_description
1 polymer ?
#
loop_
_entity_poly.entity_id
_entity_poly.type
_entity_poly.pdbx_seq_one_letter_code
_entity_poly.pdbx_strand_id
1 'polypeptide(L)'
;ASAAIKRYVGLGNALNATALDAIGTRYVCLLNATELEAIDPPSLRLVSLDPSACSQETKNILYKKAKEAFYGQHHLPAYYELVVPYLGGAPAADLKALSKDNVNMNMSTFVTLRRDSLMSLTPAEVQGLLGLNLPELAQWQYRSPVREWIRVQKQSELDKLRIGLTGGTQEGYINLITPRFPPLSSAPLGTMARAFHLLPALLLSLLMMSILS
;
A
#
# COMPACT_ATOMS: atom_id res chain seq x y z
N ALA A 1 15.21 -30.59 -5.28
CA ALA A 1 13.76 -30.36 -5.42
C ALA A 1 13.39 -29.62 -6.71
N SER A 2 13.76 -28.35 -6.91
CA SER A 2 13.35 -27.57 -8.11
C SER A 2 13.69 -28.24 -9.46
N ALA A 3 14.88 -28.82 -9.63
CA ALA A 3 15.24 -29.54 -10.86
C ALA A 3 14.39 -30.81 -11.11
N ALA A 4 13.98 -31.51 -10.05
CA ALA A 4 13.14 -32.69 -10.16
C ALA A 4 11.70 -32.32 -10.57
N ILE A 5 11.18 -31.21 -10.03
CA ILE A 5 9.86 -30.69 -10.38
C ILE A 5 9.84 -30.21 -11.83
N LYS A 6 10.86 -29.46 -12.26
CA LYS A 6 11.05 -29.06 -13.67
C LYS A 6 11.06 -30.27 -14.61
N ARG A 7 11.78 -31.33 -14.25
CA ARG A 7 11.79 -32.57 -15.03
C ARG A 7 10.42 -33.25 -15.05
N TYR A 8 9.74 -33.33 -13.92
CA TYR A 8 8.40 -33.91 -13.81
C TYR A 8 7.40 -33.20 -14.73
N VAL A 9 7.34 -31.87 -14.65
CA VAL A 9 6.47 -31.04 -15.51
C VAL A 9 6.93 -31.09 -16.97
N GLY A 10 8.23 -31.05 -17.23
CA GLY A 10 8.80 -31.12 -18.59
C GLY A 10 8.54 -32.46 -19.31
N LEU A 11 8.23 -33.52 -18.56
CA LEU A 11 7.77 -34.82 -19.09
C LEU A 11 6.25 -34.83 -19.39
N GLY A 12 5.57 -33.71 -19.24
CA GLY A 12 4.13 -33.58 -19.47
C GLY A 12 3.25 -34.02 -18.30
N ASN A 13 3.82 -34.29 -17.13
CA ASN A 13 3.02 -34.65 -15.96
C ASN A 13 2.33 -33.42 -15.37
N ALA A 14 1.05 -33.56 -15.04
CA ALA A 14 0.27 -32.49 -14.43
C ALA A 14 0.66 -32.27 -12.96
N LEU A 15 0.67 -31.00 -12.53
CA LEU A 15 0.71 -30.61 -11.13
C LEU A 15 -0.68 -30.77 -10.50
N ASN A 16 -1.12 -32.03 -10.39
CA ASN A 16 -2.38 -32.40 -9.76
C ASN A 16 -2.30 -32.27 -8.22
N ALA A 17 -3.41 -32.52 -7.53
CA ALA A 17 -3.48 -32.44 -6.07
C ALA A 17 -2.38 -33.23 -5.35
N THR A 18 -2.11 -34.47 -5.77
CA THR A 18 -1.07 -35.32 -5.16
C THR A 18 0.34 -34.73 -5.35
N ALA A 19 0.64 -34.25 -6.55
CA ALA A 19 1.92 -33.60 -6.82
C ALA A 19 2.06 -32.29 -6.03
N LEU A 20 1.01 -31.47 -5.96
CA LEU A 20 0.99 -30.22 -5.21
C LEU A 20 1.16 -30.44 -3.70
N ASP A 21 0.50 -31.46 -3.14
CA ASP A 21 0.64 -31.84 -1.74
C ASP A 21 2.06 -32.34 -1.44
N ALA A 22 2.61 -33.20 -2.30
CA ALA A 22 3.95 -33.76 -2.15
C ALA A 22 5.07 -32.70 -2.20
N ILE A 23 4.94 -31.69 -3.07
CA ILE A 23 5.92 -30.60 -3.14
C ILE A 23 5.64 -29.52 -2.08
N GLY A 24 4.38 -29.35 -1.68
CA GLY A 24 3.94 -28.33 -0.75
C GLY A 24 4.19 -26.90 -1.21
N THR A 25 3.67 -25.95 -0.44
CA THR A 25 3.74 -24.51 -0.69
C THR A 25 5.15 -24.01 -1.01
N ARG A 26 6.16 -24.47 -0.25
CA ARG A 26 7.55 -24.00 -0.39
C ARG A 26 8.06 -24.16 -1.81
N TYR A 27 7.79 -25.30 -2.45
CA TYR A 27 8.24 -25.57 -3.80
C TYR A 27 7.28 -25.05 -4.86
N VAL A 28 5.98 -24.92 -4.56
CA VAL A 28 5.05 -24.15 -5.40
C VAL A 28 5.54 -22.72 -5.61
N CYS A 29 6.06 -22.05 -4.58
CA CYS A 29 6.62 -20.68 -4.72
C CYS A 29 7.87 -20.59 -5.61
N LEU A 30 8.51 -21.72 -5.97
CA LEU A 30 9.70 -21.76 -6.84
C LEU A 30 9.38 -22.10 -8.30
N LEU A 31 8.12 -22.39 -8.60
CA LEU A 31 7.65 -22.64 -9.96
C LEU A 31 7.63 -21.34 -10.78
N ASN A 32 7.94 -21.43 -12.06
CA ASN A 32 7.79 -20.31 -12.98
C ASN A 32 6.31 -20.15 -13.43
N ALA A 33 6.02 -19.05 -14.14
CA ALA A 33 4.66 -18.75 -14.60
C ALA A 33 4.06 -19.88 -15.46
N THR A 34 4.82 -20.47 -16.39
CA THR A 34 4.36 -21.56 -17.25
C THR A 34 3.97 -22.80 -16.45
N GLU A 35 4.78 -23.17 -15.45
CA GLU A 35 4.52 -24.31 -14.57
C GLU A 35 3.29 -24.06 -13.67
N LEU A 36 3.15 -22.85 -13.13
CA LEU A 36 1.98 -22.45 -12.34
C LEU A 36 0.69 -22.43 -13.18
N GLU A 37 0.78 -21.98 -14.44
CA GLU A 37 -0.37 -21.97 -15.35
C GLU A 37 -0.81 -23.37 -15.77
N ALA A 38 0.09 -24.36 -15.71
CA ALA A 38 -0.24 -25.77 -15.95
C ALA A 38 -0.96 -26.46 -14.77
N ILE A 39 -1.12 -25.78 -13.62
CA ILE A 39 -1.94 -26.29 -12.51
C ILE A 39 -3.40 -26.33 -12.94
N ASP A 40 -4.01 -27.51 -12.80
CA ASP A 40 -5.44 -27.70 -13.01
C ASP A 40 -6.23 -27.12 -11.82
N PRO A 41 -7.11 -26.10 -12.02
CA PRO A 41 -7.80 -25.41 -10.92
C PRO A 41 -8.49 -26.34 -9.90
N PRO A 42 -9.27 -27.37 -10.29
CA PRO A 42 -9.88 -28.31 -9.36
C PRO A 42 -8.91 -28.97 -8.38
N SER A 43 -7.62 -29.11 -8.72
CA SER A 43 -6.61 -29.65 -7.81
C SER A 43 -6.45 -28.82 -6.54
N LEU A 44 -6.68 -27.50 -6.61
CA LEU A 44 -6.62 -26.60 -5.45
C LEU A 44 -7.73 -26.86 -4.42
N ARG A 45 -8.79 -27.58 -4.78
CA ARG A 45 -9.85 -27.98 -3.82
C ARG A 45 -9.39 -29.06 -2.85
N LEU A 46 -8.32 -29.77 -3.18
CA LEU A 46 -7.88 -30.98 -2.48
C LEU A 46 -6.54 -30.79 -1.75
N VAL A 47 -5.98 -29.57 -1.78
CA VAL A 47 -4.68 -29.27 -1.17
C VAL A 47 -4.77 -28.01 -0.32
N SER A 48 -4.00 -27.96 0.75
CA SER A 48 -3.87 -26.77 1.60
C SER A 48 -2.54 -26.08 1.30
N LEU A 49 -2.60 -24.94 0.60
CA LEU A 49 -1.41 -24.13 0.28
C LEU A 49 -1.48 -22.79 1.03
N ASP A 50 -0.31 -22.29 1.45
CA ASP A 50 -0.15 -20.97 2.08
C ASP A 50 0.82 -20.09 1.26
N PRO A 51 0.36 -19.48 0.16
CA PRO A 51 1.23 -18.72 -0.72
C PRO A 51 1.67 -17.36 -0.14
N SER A 52 1.44 -17.08 1.15
CA SER A 52 1.75 -15.80 1.79
C SER A 52 3.21 -15.35 1.60
N ALA A 53 4.15 -16.28 1.56
CA ALA A 53 5.57 -16.02 1.34
C ALA A 53 6.01 -16.07 -0.14
N CYS A 54 5.12 -16.42 -1.08
CA CYS A 54 5.46 -16.46 -2.50
C CYS A 54 5.62 -15.05 -3.11
N SER A 55 6.24 -14.99 -4.29
CA SER A 55 6.28 -13.77 -5.12
C SER A 55 4.87 -13.27 -5.46
N GLN A 56 4.73 -11.97 -5.75
CA GLN A 56 3.42 -11.41 -6.12
C GLN A 56 2.89 -12.03 -7.42
N GLU A 57 3.75 -12.33 -8.39
CA GLU A 57 3.37 -13.02 -9.63
C GLU A 57 2.77 -14.39 -9.35
N THR A 58 3.43 -15.18 -8.49
CA THR A 58 2.91 -16.49 -8.06
C THR A 58 1.55 -16.35 -7.36
N LYS A 59 1.40 -15.39 -6.44
CA LYS A 59 0.13 -15.13 -5.75
C LYS A 59 -0.98 -14.80 -6.75
N ASN A 60 -0.69 -13.97 -7.75
CA ASN A 60 -1.67 -13.58 -8.78
C ASN A 60 -2.16 -14.78 -9.58
N ILE A 61 -1.26 -15.65 -10.02
CA ILE A 61 -1.60 -16.87 -10.78
C ILE A 61 -2.41 -17.82 -9.90
N LEU A 62 -1.94 -18.09 -8.67
CA LEU A 62 -2.63 -18.99 -7.74
C LEU A 62 -4.02 -18.48 -7.36
N TYR A 63 -4.19 -17.16 -7.19
CA TYR A 63 -5.51 -16.57 -6.96
C TYR A 63 -6.46 -16.81 -8.13
N LYS A 64 -6.01 -16.60 -9.38
CA LYS A 64 -6.83 -16.87 -10.57
C LYS A 64 -7.25 -18.34 -10.62
N LYS A 65 -6.32 -19.27 -10.39
CA LYS A 65 -6.62 -20.70 -10.32
C LYS A 65 -7.59 -21.01 -9.19
N ALA A 66 -7.41 -20.44 -8.00
CA ALA A 66 -8.31 -20.66 -6.87
C ALA A 66 -9.73 -20.14 -7.15
N LYS A 67 -9.84 -18.94 -7.74
CA LYS A 67 -11.13 -18.36 -8.15
C LYS A 67 -11.87 -19.27 -9.14
N GLU A 68 -11.17 -19.80 -10.15
CA GLU A 68 -11.72 -20.78 -11.09
C GLU A 68 -12.13 -22.08 -10.38
N ALA A 69 -11.27 -22.59 -9.50
CA ALA A 69 -11.51 -23.79 -8.71
C ALA A 69 -12.78 -23.65 -7.86
N PHE A 70 -13.00 -22.51 -7.21
CA PHE A 70 -14.11 -22.32 -6.28
C PHE A 70 -15.32 -21.60 -6.90
N TYR A 71 -15.30 -21.30 -8.21
CA TYR A 71 -16.35 -20.54 -8.89
C TYR A 71 -17.76 -21.09 -8.65
N GLY A 72 -17.95 -22.42 -8.66
CA GLY A 72 -19.26 -23.02 -8.40
C GLY A 72 -19.85 -22.71 -7.02
N GLN A 73 -19.03 -22.26 -6.08
CA GLN A 73 -19.42 -21.96 -4.70
C GLN A 73 -19.56 -20.46 -4.44
N HIS A 74 -19.34 -19.58 -5.43
CA HIS A 74 -19.27 -18.12 -5.25
C HIS A 74 -20.50 -17.47 -4.56
N HIS A 75 -21.66 -18.14 -4.63
CA HIS A 75 -22.91 -17.69 -4.01
C HIS A 75 -23.09 -18.18 -2.57
N LEU A 76 -22.20 -19.04 -2.08
CA LEU A 76 -22.24 -19.61 -0.75
C LEU A 76 -21.38 -18.78 0.21
N PRO A 77 -21.80 -18.58 1.47
CA PRO A 77 -20.98 -17.90 2.48
C PRO A 77 -19.60 -18.53 2.67
N ALA A 78 -19.50 -19.86 2.51
CA ALA A 78 -18.26 -20.61 2.62
C ALA A 78 -17.22 -20.26 1.52
N TYR A 79 -17.62 -19.60 0.43
CA TYR A 79 -16.70 -19.22 -0.65
C TYR A 79 -15.54 -18.38 -0.14
N TYR A 80 -15.82 -17.42 0.75
CA TYR A 80 -14.81 -16.56 1.33
C TYR A 80 -13.69 -17.38 1.99
N GLU A 81 -14.06 -18.35 2.84
CA GLU A 81 -13.12 -19.20 3.57
C GLU A 81 -12.19 -19.98 2.64
N LEU A 82 -12.71 -20.43 1.49
CA LEU A 82 -11.94 -21.19 0.50
C LEU A 82 -10.92 -20.34 -0.26
N VAL A 83 -11.22 -19.06 -0.49
CA VAL A 83 -10.32 -18.17 -1.26
C VAL A 83 -9.35 -17.38 -0.38
N VAL A 84 -9.59 -17.27 0.94
CA VAL A 84 -8.75 -16.51 1.89
C VAL A 84 -7.25 -16.73 1.72
N PRO A 85 -6.73 -17.98 1.63
CA PRO A 85 -5.29 -18.22 1.50
C PRO A 85 -4.67 -17.57 0.26
N TYR A 86 -5.48 -17.33 -0.77
CA TYR A 86 -5.04 -16.82 -2.07
C TYR A 86 -5.32 -15.32 -2.27
N LEU A 87 -6.00 -14.64 -1.33
CA LEU A 87 -6.41 -13.24 -1.47
C LEU A 87 -5.24 -12.25 -1.61
N GLY A 88 -4.03 -12.63 -1.19
CA GLY A 88 -2.81 -11.87 -1.47
C GLY A 88 -2.54 -11.64 -2.97
N GLY A 89 -3.19 -12.42 -3.85
CA GLY A 89 -3.15 -12.27 -5.30
C GLY A 89 -4.43 -11.70 -5.92
N ALA A 90 -5.42 -11.26 -5.14
CA ALA A 90 -6.75 -10.87 -5.63
C ALA A 90 -6.81 -9.45 -6.23
N PRO A 91 -7.44 -9.24 -7.41
CA PRO A 91 -7.51 -7.93 -8.02
C PRO A 91 -8.50 -7.03 -7.31
N ALA A 92 -8.26 -5.72 -7.47
CA ALA A 92 -9.15 -4.68 -6.98
C ALA A 92 -10.61 -4.98 -7.27
N ALA A 93 -10.95 -5.34 -8.51
CA ALA A 93 -12.32 -5.66 -8.92
C ALA A 93 -12.94 -6.79 -8.06
N ASP A 94 -12.18 -7.82 -7.75
CA ASP A 94 -12.67 -8.96 -6.97
C ASP A 94 -12.77 -8.62 -5.48
N LEU A 95 -11.83 -7.83 -4.94
CA LEU A 95 -11.93 -7.32 -3.57
C LEU A 95 -13.14 -6.37 -3.40
N LYS A 96 -13.45 -5.57 -4.42
CA LYS A 96 -14.63 -4.69 -4.45
C LYS A 96 -15.95 -5.44 -4.59
N ALA A 97 -15.93 -6.62 -5.20
CA ALA A 97 -17.06 -7.52 -5.20
C ALA A 97 -17.22 -8.13 -3.79
N LEU A 98 -16.13 -8.67 -3.24
CA LEU A 98 -16.11 -9.32 -1.94
C LEU A 98 -16.53 -8.39 -0.78
N SER A 99 -16.25 -7.08 -0.88
CA SER A 99 -16.69 -6.09 0.11
C SER A 99 -18.21 -5.98 0.25
N LYS A 100 -18.98 -6.55 -0.68
CA LYS A 100 -20.44 -6.57 -0.67
C LYS A 100 -21.03 -7.87 -0.12
N ASP A 101 -20.19 -8.87 0.13
CA ASP A 101 -20.61 -10.23 0.49
C ASP A 101 -20.66 -10.48 2.01
N ASN A 102 -20.68 -9.40 2.82
CA ASN A 102 -20.76 -9.44 4.29
C ASN A 102 -19.69 -10.34 4.94
N VAL A 103 -18.43 -10.18 4.49
CA VAL A 103 -17.28 -10.91 5.01
C VAL A 103 -16.69 -10.23 6.24
N ASN A 104 -15.94 -10.99 7.04
CA ASN A 104 -15.21 -10.47 8.21
C ASN A 104 -13.72 -10.73 8.02
N MET A 105 -13.08 -9.96 7.13
CA MET A 105 -11.69 -10.17 6.79
C MET A 105 -10.78 -9.91 7.99
N ASN A 106 -9.96 -10.91 8.33
CA ASN A 106 -8.96 -10.77 9.37
C ASN A 106 -7.94 -9.73 8.96
N MET A 107 -7.49 -8.93 9.94
CA MET A 107 -6.50 -7.88 9.68
C MET A 107 -5.17 -8.46 9.15
N SER A 108 -4.81 -9.67 9.60
CA SER A 108 -3.65 -10.42 9.08
C SER A 108 -3.76 -10.72 7.59
N THR A 109 -4.96 -11.00 7.08
CA THR A 109 -5.20 -11.17 5.64
C THR A 109 -5.17 -9.82 4.93
N PHE A 110 -5.84 -8.81 5.49
CA PHE A 110 -5.93 -7.47 4.89
C PHE A 110 -4.55 -6.84 4.61
N VAL A 111 -3.60 -6.94 5.55
CA VAL A 111 -2.25 -6.39 5.36
C VAL A 111 -1.39 -7.16 4.35
N THR A 112 -1.82 -8.35 3.94
CA THR A 112 -1.13 -9.19 2.94
C THR A 112 -1.72 -9.07 1.54
N LEU A 113 -2.82 -8.31 1.38
CA LEU A 113 -3.40 -8.02 0.08
C LEU A 113 -2.36 -7.34 -0.83
N ARG A 114 -2.46 -7.61 -2.13
CA ARG A 114 -1.57 -6.97 -3.09
C ARG A 114 -1.71 -5.45 -3.04
N ARG A 115 -0.58 -4.76 -3.10
CA ARG A 115 -0.49 -3.33 -2.80
C ARG A 115 -1.33 -2.48 -3.74
N ASP A 116 -1.24 -2.72 -5.04
CA ASP A 116 -2.01 -2.02 -6.08
C ASP A 116 -3.52 -2.14 -5.86
N SER A 117 -4.00 -3.33 -5.49
CA SER A 117 -5.42 -3.56 -5.27
C SER A 117 -5.89 -2.92 -3.97
N LEU A 118 -5.12 -3.03 -2.88
CA LEU A 118 -5.42 -2.35 -1.62
C LEU A 118 -5.51 -0.83 -1.79
N MET A 119 -4.58 -0.20 -2.51
CA MET A 119 -4.58 1.26 -2.72
C MET A 119 -5.79 1.75 -3.55
N SER A 120 -6.46 0.87 -4.27
CA SER A 120 -7.64 1.19 -5.08
C SER A 120 -8.98 1.10 -4.32
N LEU A 121 -8.95 0.63 -3.06
CA LEU A 121 -10.12 0.46 -2.22
C LEU A 121 -10.49 1.78 -1.53
N THR A 122 -11.77 2.07 -1.52
CA THR A 122 -12.37 3.18 -0.77
C THR A 122 -12.57 2.82 0.71
N PRO A 123 -12.76 3.80 1.61
CA PRO A 123 -13.10 3.53 3.01
C PRO A 123 -14.33 2.63 3.17
N ALA A 124 -15.37 2.84 2.37
CA ALA A 124 -16.58 2.01 2.39
C ALA A 124 -16.30 0.55 1.97
N GLU A 125 -15.46 0.34 0.96
CA GLU A 125 -15.06 -1.01 0.53
C GLU A 125 -14.18 -1.70 1.59
N VAL A 126 -13.28 -0.96 2.26
CA VAL A 126 -12.49 -1.50 3.38
C VAL A 126 -13.38 -1.85 4.57
N GLN A 127 -14.40 -1.03 4.87
CA GLN A 127 -15.43 -1.36 5.86
C GLN A 127 -16.17 -2.65 5.51
N GLY A 128 -16.59 -2.81 4.26
CA GLY A 128 -17.27 -4.03 3.79
C GLY A 128 -16.39 -5.28 3.82
N LEU A 129 -15.08 -5.14 3.59
CA LEU A 129 -14.14 -6.26 3.70
C LEU A 129 -13.85 -6.65 5.15
N LEU A 130 -13.57 -5.68 6.02
CA LEU A 130 -13.18 -5.97 7.40
C LEU A 130 -14.39 -6.37 8.26
N GLY A 131 -15.58 -5.86 7.95
CA GLY A 131 -16.80 -6.20 8.68
C GLY A 131 -16.66 -5.93 10.18
N LEU A 132 -16.89 -6.95 10.99
CA LEU A 132 -16.73 -6.90 12.45
C LEU A 132 -15.30 -6.57 12.91
N ASN A 133 -14.30 -6.85 12.08
CA ASN A 133 -12.89 -6.59 12.38
C ASN A 133 -12.46 -5.15 12.06
N LEU A 134 -13.35 -4.29 11.54
CA LEU A 134 -13.04 -2.89 11.22
C LEU A 134 -12.35 -2.11 12.35
N PRO A 135 -12.74 -2.25 13.63
CA PRO A 135 -12.09 -1.51 14.72
C PRO A 135 -10.58 -1.79 14.85
N GLU A 136 -10.11 -2.97 14.42
CA GLU A 136 -8.69 -3.32 14.46
C GLU A 136 -7.86 -2.42 13.54
N LEU A 137 -8.43 -1.90 12.46
CA LEU A 137 -7.74 -1.04 11.48
C LEU A 137 -7.05 0.16 12.13
N ALA A 138 -7.65 0.74 13.19
CA ALA A 138 -7.10 1.87 13.93
C ALA A 138 -5.76 1.56 14.61
N GLN A 139 -5.54 0.31 15.03
CA GLN A 139 -4.29 -0.14 15.64
C GLN A 139 -3.14 -0.22 14.63
N TRP A 140 -3.48 -0.31 13.34
CA TRP A 140 -2.54 -0.43 12.23
C TRP A 140 -2.31 0.89 11.48
N GLN A 141 -2.97 1.99 11.85
CA GLN A 141 -2.97 3.24 11.09
C GLN A 141 -1.57 3.82 10.80
N TYR A 142 -0.57 3.50 11.62
CA TYR A 142 0.82 3.96 11.44
C TYR A 142 1.75 2.92 10.80
N ARG A 143 1.24 1.73 10.46
CA ARG A 143 1.99 0.60 9.89
C ARG A 143 1.69 0.46 8.39
N SER A 144 2.70 0.04 7.62
CA SER A 144 2.48 -0.34 6.22
C SER A 144 1.70 -1.68 6.16
N PRO A 145 0.79 -1.88 5.20
CA PRO A 145 0.39 -0.96 4.13
C PRO A 145 -0.74 0.02 4.49
N VAL A 146 -1.35 -0.12 5.67
CA VAL A 146 -2.52 0.66 6.11
C VAL A 146 -2.26 2.16 6.10
N ARG A 147 -1.12 2.60 6.64
CA ARG A 147 -0.72 4.01 6.65
C ARG A 147 -0.72 4.63 5.26
N GLU A 148 -0.23 3.90 4.25
CA GLU A 148 -0.19 4.41 2.88
C GLU A 148 -1.57 4.43 2.25
N TRP A 149 -2.41 3.44 2.56
CA TRP A 149 -3.80 3.46 2.14
C TRP A 149 -4.55 4.66 2.73
N ILE A 150 -4.41 4.94 4.03
CA ILE A 150 -5.01 6.12 4.70
C ILE A 150 -4.61 7.42 4.00
N ARG A 151 -3.32 7.59 3.67
CA ARG A 151 -2.79 8.81 3.06
C ARG A 151 -3.36 9.12 1.68
N VAL A 152 -3.87 8.13 0.95
CA VAL A 152 -4.50 8.33 -0.36
C VAL A 152 -6.02 8.52 -0.27
N GLN A 153 -6.60 8.43 0.93
CA GLN A 153 -8.03 8.69 1.14
C GLN A 153 -8.28 10.14 1.54
N LYS A 154 -9.53 10.58 1.36
CA LYS A 154 -10.07 11.82 1.90
C LYS A 154 -10.35 11.67 3.40
N GLN A 155 -9.99 12.67 4.20
CA GLN A 155 -10.23 12.61 5.65
C GLN A 155 -11.73 12.51 5.97
N SER A 156 -12.61 13.24 5.27
CA SER A 156 -14.07 13.11 5.47
C SER A 156 -14.62 11.72 5.18
N GLU A 157 -14.03 10.98 4.23
CA GLU A 157 -14.43 9.61 3.93
C GLU A 157 -13.92 8.62 4.99
N LEU A 158 -12.73 8.87 5.54
CA LEU A 158 -12.21 8.10 6.68
C LEU A 158 -13.04 8.34 7.94
N ASP A 159 -13.49 9.58 8.17
CA ASP A 159 -14.28 9.94 9.36
C ASP A 159 -15.63 9.22 9.40
N LYS A 160 -16.20 8.87 8.24
CA LYS A 160 -17.43 8.05 8.14
C LYS A 160 -17.28 6.66 8.75
N LEU A 161 -16.05 6.15 8.85
CA LEU A 161 -15.77 4.86 9.49
C LEU A 161 -15.94 4.90 11.01
N ARG A 162 -15.87 6.10 11.64
CA ARG A 162 -16.06 6.31 13.08
C ARG A 162 -15.11 5.50 13.99
N ILE A 163 -13.92 5.17 13.50
CA ILE A 163 -12.87 4.46 14.26
C ILE A 163 -11.63 5.34 14.54
N GLY A 164 -11.71 6.65 14.30
CA GLY A 164 -10.64 7.61 14.64
C GLY A 164 -9.38 7.52 13.76
N LEU A 165 -9.52 7.14 12.48
CA LEU A 165 -8.39 7.21 11.54
C LEU A 165 -8.03 8.66 11.23
N THR A 166 -6.74 8.96 11.18
CA THR A 166 -6.22 10.30 10.85
C THR A 166 -5.09 10.21 9.82
N GLY A 167 -4.86 11.32 9.10
CA GLY A 167 -3.77 11.41 8.11
C GLY A 167 -4.21 11.22 6.67
N GLY A 168 -5.53 11.28 6.41
CA GLY A 168 -6.06 11.42 5.06
C GLY A 168 -5.76 12.80 4.47
N THR A 169 -6.01 12.92 3.17
CA THR A 169 -5.95 14.20 2.44
C THR A 169 -7.01 15.17 2.95
N GLN A 170 -6.64 16.44 3.11
CA GLN A 170 -7.56 17.50 3.51
C GLN A 170 -8.49 17.85 2.35
N GLU A 171 -9.76 18.09 2.63
CA GLU A 171 -10.64 18.73 1.65
C GLU A 171 -10.51 20.25 1.74
N GLY A 172 -10.08 20.88 0.65
CA GLY A 172 -10.05 22.33 0.56
C GLY A 172 -9.11 22.83 -0.54
N TYR A 173 -9.36 24.05 -1.00
CA TYR A 173 -8.39 24.83 -1.75
C TYR A 173 -7.56 25.63 -0.74
N ILE A 174 -6.25 25.71 -0.95
CA ILE A 174 -5.48 26.79 -0.34
C ILE A 174 -5.98 28.07 -1.02
N ASN A 175 -6.73 28.90 -0.31
CA ASN A 175 -6.93 30.28 -0.72
C ASN A 175 -5.58 30.99 -0.59
N LEU A 176 -4.79 30.94 -1.68
CA LEU A 176 -3.64 31.82 -1.84
C LEU A 176 -4.20 33.22 -2.03
N ILE A 177 -4.48 33.91 -0.93
CA ILE A 177 -4.67 35.36 -0.96
C ILE A 177 -3.31 35.91 -1.36
N THR A 178 -3.12 36.20 -2.64
CA THR A 178 -1.93 36.91 -3.11
C THR A 178 -1.91 38.25 -2.37
N PRO A 179 -0.94 38.53 -1.49
CA PRO A 179 -0.87 39.84 -0.86
C PRO A 179 -0.71 40.87 -1.99
N ARG A 180 -1.71 41.74 -2.13
CA ARG A 180 -1.66 42.84 -3.08
C ARG A 180 -0.69 43.87 -2.49
N PHE A 181 0.59 43.72 -2.82
CA PHE A 181 1.57 44.74 -2.47
C PHE A 181 1.13 46.04 -3.16
N PRO A 182 1.02 47.16 -2.42
CA PRO A 182 0.79 48.45 -3.05
C PRO A 182 1.90 48.69 -4.09
N PRO A 183 1.60 49.35 -5.23
CA PRO A 183 2.61 49.68 -6.21
C PRO A 183 3.78 50.38 -5.49
N LEU A 184 5.01 49.95 -5.77
CA LEU A 184 6.19 50.62 -5.23
C LEU A 184 6.06 52.10 -5.56
N SER A 185 5.98 52.93 -4.52
CA SER A 185 6.06 54.37 -4.68
C SER A 185 7.39 54.65 -5.37
N SER A 186 7.31 55.15 -6.60
CA SER A 186 8.46 55.62 -7.37
C SER A 186 8.93 56.95 -6.77
N ALA A 187 9.43 56.89 -5.54
CA ALA A 187 10.21 57.98 -4.97
C ALA A 187 11.55 58.01 -5.74
N PRO A 188 11.95 59.15 -6.31
CA PRO A 188 13.25 59.26 -6.93
C PRO A 188 14.32 59.04 -5.87
N LEU A 189 15.31 58.21 -6.21
CA LEU A 189 16.50 57.99 -5.39
C LEU A 189 17.30 59.30 -5.40
N GLY A 190 16.95 60.19 -4.48
CA GLY A 190 17.63 61.45 -4.25
C GLY A 190 19.07 61.21 -3.83
N THR A 191 19.97 61.74 -4.61
CA THR A 191 21.42 61.72 -4.47
C THR A 191 21.84 62.23 -3.10
N MET A 192 22.17 61.34 -2.16
CA MET A 192 23.02 61.68 -1.01
C MET A 192 24.38 61.04 -1.24
N ALA A 193 25.15 61.74 -2.09
CA ALA A 193 26.57 61.53 -2.21
C ALA A 193 27.26 61.81 -0.87
N ARG A 194 28.04 60.82 -0.42
CA ARG A 194 29.27 60.92 0.39
C ARG A 194 29.26 61.91 1.56
N ALA A 195 29.09 61.38 2.77
CA ALA A 195 29.68 61.99 3.96
C ALA A 195 29.91 61.01 5.12
N PHE A 196 30.55 59.85 4.92
CA PHE A 196 31.09 59.05 6.04
C PHE A 196 32.40 58.35 5.67
N HIS A 197 33.41 59.11 5.29
CA HIS A 197 34.81 58.65 5.15
C HIS A 197 35.68 58.97 6.37
N LEU A 198 35.12 59.15 7.56
CA LEU A 198 35.92 59.50 8.76
C LEU A 198 35.78 58.53 9.93
N LEU A 199 35.07 57.40 9.77
CA LEU A 199 34.92 56.39 10.82
C LEU A 199 36.08 55.37 10.96
N PRO A 200 36.99 55.12 9.99
CA PRO A 200 38.11 54.21 10.24
C PRO A 200 39.26 54.82 11.06
N ALA A 201 39.39 56.15 11.08
CA ALA A 201 40.54 56.83 11.70
C ALA A 201 40.42 56.99 13.22
N LEU A 202 39.22 56.93 13.80
CA LEU A 202 39.01 57.08 15.24
C LEU A 202 39.14 55.76 16.03
N LEU A 203 39.08 54.61 15.35
CA LEU A 203 39.20 53.29 16.00
C LEU A 203 40.65 52.82 16.20
N LEU A 204 41.61 53.36 15.46
CA LEU A 204 43.03 53.02 15.60
C LEU A 204 43.75 53.80 16.73
N SER A 205 43.26 54.98 17.13
CA SER A 205 43.86 55.74 18.24
C SER A 205 43.49 55.17 19.63
N LEU A 206 42.34 54.50 19.76
CA LEU A 206 41.91 53.86 21.01
C LEU A 206 42.62 52.51 21.29
N LEU A 207 43.13 51.83 20.25
CA LEU A 207 43.87 50.57 20.40
C LEU A 207 45.31 50.77 20.88
N MET A 208 45.95 51.91 20.61
CA MET A 208 47.34 52.17 21.04
C MET A 208 47.47 52.71 22.47
N MET A 209 46.37 53.14 23.11
CA MET A 209 46.38 53.56 24.52
C MET A 209 46.04 52.43 25.51
N SER A 210 45.72 51.23 25.00
CA SER A 210 45.35 50.07 25.83
C SER A 210 46.47 49.03 25.98
N ILE A 211 47.66 49.28 25.39
CA ILE A 211 48.82 48.38 25.42
C ILE A 211 49.94 48.94 26.33
N LEU A 212 49.73 50.10 26.97
CA LEU A 212 50.72 50.74 27.85
C LEU A 212 50.14 51.18 29.21
N SER A 213 49.27 50.36 29.81
CA SER A 213 48.92 50.40 31.24
C SER A 213 48.82 48.99 31.79
#